data_AF-A0A7W0YM76-F1
#
_entry.id   AF-A0A7W0YM76-F1
#
_cell.length_a   1.000
_cell.length_b   1.000
_cell.length_c   1.000
_cell.angle_alpha   90.00
_cell.angle_beta   90.00
_cell.angle_gamma   90.00
#
_symmetry.space_group_name_H-M   'P 1'
#
loop_
_entity.id
_entity.type
_entity.pdbx_description
1 polymer ?
#
loop_
_entity_poly.entity_id
_entity_poly.type
_entity_poly.pdbx_seq_one_letter_code
_entity_poly.pdbx_strand_id
1 'polypeptide(L)'
;MPSIVFLSGVRTGFGAFGGTLKDFSATDLAAVAAREAIARSGVEPADVDHVVFGNVLQTSADAPYLARHVGLKAGVPIERPAVTVNRLCASGFEAIAQGAQQILLGHSRAVLAGGTESMSQAPHVVRGARWGLRLGPPPPLEDSLWEALRDSQCGLSMAETAELLAERYGIGRSEVDCYAARSQSCAQAAWQSGAYADEVVPVMVRDRKTRQEQPWAADEHMRPGTTPE
;
A
#
# COMPACT_ATOMS: atom_id res chain seq x y z
N MET A 1 24.02 -19.88 -7.53
CA MET A 1 22.80 -19.14 -7.85
C MET A 1 23.19 -17.71 -8.18
N PRO A 2 22.54 -17.03 -9.14
CA PRO A 2 22.84 -15.63 -9.43
C PRO A 2 22.57 -14.76 -8.19
N SER A 3 23.41 -13.75 -7.97
CA SER A 3 23.18 -12.74 -6.94
C SER A 3 22.05 -11.81 -7.36
N ILE A 4 21.09 -11.58 -6.47
CA ILE A 4 19.99 -10.62 -6.68
C ILE A 4 20.33 -9.34 -5.91
N VAL A 5 20.10 -8.19 -6.54
CA VAL A 5 20.35 -6.88 -5.95
C VAL A 5 19.14 -5.98 -6.15
N PHE A 6 18.96 -5.02 -5.25
CA PHE A 6 18.03 -3.92 -5.45
C PHE A 6 18.74 -2.77 -6.15
N LEU A 7 18.20 -2.30 -7.26
CA LEU A 7 18.75 -1.14 -7.99
C LEU A 7 18.22 0.19 -7.45
N SER A 8 17.03 0.17 -6.84
CA SER A 8 16.38 1.33 -6.22
C SER A 8 15.28 0.87 -5.26
N GLY A 9 14.94 1.71 -4.28
CA GLY A 9 13.75 1.53 -3.44
C GLY A 9 13.17 2.89 -3.05
N VAL A 10 11.90 3.10 -3.34
CA VAL A 10 11.19 4.37 -3.06
C VAL A 10 9.73 4.10 -2.68
N ARG A 11 9.10 5.07 -2.03
CA ARG A 11 7.69 5.06 -1.62
C ARG A 11 7.10 6.46 -1.74
N THR A 12 5.77 6.54 -1.81
CA THR A 12 5.08 7.81 -1.55
C THR A 12 5.07 8.11 -0.04
N GLY A 13 4.71 9.34 0.32
CA GLY A 13 4.24 9.64 1.68
C GLY A 13 3.00 8.82 2.04
N PHE A 14 2.80 8.51 3.31
CA PHE A 14 1.60 7.81 3.79
C PHE A 14 0.54 8.81 4.25
N GLY A 15 -0.58 8.86 3.54
CA GLY A 15 -1.73 9.69 3.89
C GLY A 15 -2.55 9.09 5.04
N ALA A 16 -3.23 9.94 5.81
CA ALA A 16 -4.20 9.50 6.79
C ALA A 16 -5.51 9.03 6.12
N PHE A 17 -6.31 8.21 6.80
CA PHE A 17 -7.62 7.80 6.30
C PHE A 17 -8.52 9.04 6.08
N GLY A 18 -9.01 9.23 4.85
CA GLY A 18 -9.78 10.42 4.46
C GLY A 18 -8.95 11.73 4.36
N GLY A 19 -7.62 11.63 4.50
CA GLY A 19 -6.67 12.74 4.49
C GLY A 19 -6.21 13.16 3.09
N THR A 20 -4.94 13.53 2.98
CA THR A 20 -4.37 14.21 1.80
C THR A 20 -4.45 13.38 0.52
N LEU A 21 -4.26 12.06 0.60
CA LEU A 21 -4.18 11.17 -0.56
C LEU A 21 -5.51 10.51 -0.95
N LYS A 22 -6.64 10.83 -0.31
CA LYS A 22 -7.91 10.09 -0.53
C LYS A 22 -8.43 10.08 -1.97
N ASP A 23 -8.08 11.11 -2.74
CA ASP A 23 -8.55 11.28 -4.12
C ASP A 23 -7.65 10.53 -5.13
N PHE A 24 -6.59 9.85 -4.68
CA PHE A 24 -5.70 9.03 -5.51
C PHE A 24 -6.04 7.56 -5.39
N SER A 25 -6.14 6.85 -6.52
CA SER A 25 -6.27 5.40 -6.49
C SER A 25 -4.96 4.74 -6.06
N ALA A 26 -5.03 3.50 -5.59
CA ALA A 26 -3.84 2.70 -5.29
C ALA A 26 -2.92 2.58 -6.53
N THR A 27 -3.52 2.48 -7.73
CA THR A 27 -2.81 2.48 -9.01
C THR A 27 -2.06 3.79 -9.27
N ASP A 28 -2.65 4.94 -8.96
CA ASP A 28 -2.00 6.24 -9.16
C ASP A 28 -0.79 6.43 -8.24
N LEU A 29 -0.94 6.09 -6.96
CA LEU A 29 0.14 6.15 -5.97
C LEU A 29 1.30 5.20 -6.34
N ALA A 30 0.98 3.98 -6.74
CA ALA A 30 1.96 3.02 -7.21
C ALA A 30 2.69 3.49 -8.48
N ALA A 31 1.97 4.12 -9.43
CA ALA A 31 2.58 4.62 -10.64
C ALA A 31 3.58 5.77 -10.37
N VAL A 32 3.32 6.61 -9.37
CA VAL A 32 4.28 7.65 -8.92
C VAL A 32 5.56 6.98 -8.41
N ALA A 33 5.44 6.06 -7.46
CA ALA A 33 6.60 5.35 -6.91
C ALA A 33 7.35 4.52 -7.98
N ALA A 34 6.63 3.84 -8.87
CA ALA A 34 7.21 3.02 -9.93
C ALA A 34 8.04 3.82 -10.94
N ARG A 35 7.54 4.99 -11.39
CA ARG A 35 8.29 5.88 -12.27
C ARG A 35 9.60 6.32 -11.64
N GLU A 36 9.55 6.74 -10.38
CA GLU A 36 10.74 7.21 -9.68
C GLU A 36 11.71 6.06 -9.36
N ALA A 37 11.21 4.86 -9.04
CA ALA A 37 12.05 3.68 -8.86
C ALA A 37 12.84 3.36 -10.13
N ILE A 38 12.16 3.29 -11.29
CA ILE A 38 12.82 3.04 -12.57
C ILE A 38 13.85 4.14 -12.85
N ALA A 39 13.47 5.42 -12.70
CA ALA A 39 14.39 6.54 -12.93
C ALA A 39 15.65 6.49 -12.04
N ARG A 40 15.51 6.19 -10.74
CA ARG A 40 16.65 6.09 -9.80
C ARG A 40 17.50 4.84 -9.99
N SER A 41 16.92 3.78 -10.55
CA SER A 41 17.64 2.52 -10.79
C SER A 41 18.66 2.61 -11.94
N GLY A 42 18.54 3.62 -12.80
CA GLY A 42 19.39 3.80 -13.98
C GLY A 42 19.12 2.81 -15.12
N VAL A 43 18.05 2.02 -15.04
CA VAL A 43 17.60 1.14 -16.14
C VAL A 43 16.53 1.81 -16.98
N GLU A 44 16.41 1.41 -18.24
CA GLU A 44 15.31 1.88 -19.07
C GLU A 44 14.02 1.10 -18.76
N PRO A 45 12.82 1.70 -18.90
CA PRO A 45 11.56 0.97 -18.72
C PRO A 45 11.46 -0.30 -19.59
N ALA A 46 12.13 -0.32 -20.75
CA ALA A 46 12.20 -1.47 -21.65
C ALA A 46 13.01 -2.66 -21.11
N ASP A 47 13.90 -2.42 -20.13
CA ASP A 47 14.68 -3.47 -19.45
C ASP A 47 13.86 -4.26 -18.43
N VAL A 48 12.69 -3.74 -18.02
CA VAL A 48 11.78 -4.43 -17.08
C VAL A 48 11.07 -5.57 -17.81
N ASP A 49 11.33 -6.80 -17.39
CA ASP A 49 10.75 -8.00 -18.00
C ASP A 49 9.39 -8.36 -17.42
N HIS A 50 9.15 -8.01 -16.15
CA HIS A 50 7.90 -8.32 -15.46
C HIS A 50 7.57 -7.24 -14.41
N VAL A 51 6.27 -6.99 -14.20
CA VAL A 51 5.77 -6.12 -13.12
C VAL A 51 5.01 -6.97 -12.10
N VAL A 52 5.36 -6.87 -10.82
CA VAL A 52 4.70 -7.62 -9.73
C VAL A 52 4.31 -6.62 -8.65
N PHE A 53 3.02 -6.47 -8.36
CA PHE A 53 2.56 -5.53 -7.34
C PHE A 53 1.63 -6.17 -6.33
N GLY A 54 1.89 -5.92 -5.05
CA GLY A 54 0.99 -6.26 -3.96
C GLY A 54 -0.17 -5.26 -3.85
N ASN A 55 -1.40 -5.75 -3.79
CA ASN A 55 -2.57 -4.97 -3.38
C ASN A 55 -3.60 -5.89 -2.72
N VAL A 56 -4.13 -5.48 -1.58
CA VAL A 56 -5.03 -6.31 -0.77
C VAL A 56 -6.47 -6.01 -1.15
N LEU A 57 -6.87 -4.75 -0.99
CA LEU A 57 -8.24 -4.33 -1.25
C LEU A 57 -8.32 -3.64 -2.61
N GLN A 58 -9.12 -4.20 -3.50
CA GLN A 58 -9.33 -3.64 -4.83
C GLN A 58 -10.36 -2.49 -4.77
N THR A 59 -9.88 -1.30 -4.42
CA THR A 59 -10.73 -0.14 -4.05
C THR A 59 -11.10 0.79 -5.20
N SER A 60 -10.75 0.48 -6.45
CA SER A 60 -11.09 1.29 -7.62
C SER A 60 -11.71 0.44 -8.73
N ALA A 61 -12.44 1.08 -9.65
CA ALA A 61 -13.08 0.40 -10.77
C ALA A 61 -12.08 -0.35 -11.68
N ASP A 62 -10.84 0.14 -11.76
CA ASP A 62 -9.75 -0.43 -12.55
C ASP A 62 -8.77 -1.30 -11.72
N ALA A 63 -9.03 -1.51 -10.43
CA ALA A 63 -8.15 -2.28 -9.54
C ALA A 63 -7.80 -3.70 -10.01
N PRO A 64 -8.67 -4.45 -10.73
CA PRO A 64 -8.26 -5.73 -11.32
C PRO A 64 -7.07 -5.63 -12.29
N TYR A 65 -6.82 -4.45 -12.86
CA TYR A 65 -5.73 -4.18 -13.78
C TYR A 65 -4.53 -3.50 -13.11
N LEU A 66 -4.50 -3.38 -11.78
CA LEU A 66 -3.55 -2.54 -11.02
C LEU A 66 -2.09 -2.71 -11.45
N ALA A 67 -1.50 -3.91 -11.33
CA ALA A 67 -0.08 -4.10 -11.67
C ALA A 67 0.21 -3.75 -13.13
N ARG A 68 -0.73 -4.06 -14.02
CA ARG A 68 -0.63 -3.75 -15.45
C ARG A 68 -0.67 -2.25 -15.70
N HIS A 69 -1.62 -1.54 -15.10
CA HIS A 69 -1.74 -0.08 -15.22
C HIS A 69 -0.54 0.62 -14.59
N VAL A 70 0.00 0.12 -13.48
CA VAL A 70 1.22 0.64 -12.87
C VAL A 70 2.40 0.54 -13.84
N GLY A 71 2.63 -0.63 -14.44
CA GLY A 71 3.69 -0.82 -15.44
C GLY A 71 3.56 0.14 -16.62
N LEU A 72 2.38 0.22 -17.23
CA LEU A 72 2.12 1.11 -18.37
C LEU A 72 2.29 2.59 -18.00
N LYS A 73 1.76 3.03 -16.84
CA LYS A 73 1.94 4.40 -16.33
C LYS A 73 3.39 4.70 -15.92
N ALA A 74 4.22 3.68 -15.75
CA ALA A 74 5.65 3.79 -15.48
C ALA A 74 6.53 3.69 -16.75
N GLY A 75 5.92 3.56 -17.93
CA GLY A 75 6.61 3.47 -19.21
C GLY A 75 7.07 2.07 -19.60
N VAL A 76 6.75 1.04 -18.82
CA VAL A 76 7.06 -0.36 -19.17
C VAL A 76 6.30 -0.74 -20.46
N PRO A 77 6.96 -1.37 -21.45
CA PRO A 77 6.32 -1.70 -22.73
C PRO A 77 5.06 -2.56 -22.62
N ILE A 78 4.15 -2.41 -23.59
CA ILE A 78 2.85 -3.10 -23.60
C ILE A 78 3.00 -4.62 -23.70
N GLU A 79 4.10 -5.14 -24.23
CA GLU A 79 4.36 -6.58 -24.36
C GLU A 79 4.75 -7.23 -23.02
N ARG A 80 5.11 -6.44 -21.99
CA ARG A 80 5.60 -6.96 -20.71
C ARG A 80 4.47 -7.44 -19.79
N PRO A 81 4.53 -8.65 -19.24
CA PRO A 81 3.53 -9.17 -18.32
C PRO A 81 3.51 -8.41 -16.99
N ALA A 82 2.36 -8.43 -16.33
CA ALA A 82 2.17 -7.86 -15.01
C ALA A 82 1.22 -8.73 -14.17
N VAL A 83 1.45 -8.81 -12.87
CA VAL A 83 0.59 -9.56 -11.94
C VAL A 83 0.37 -8.79 -10.64
N THR A 84 -0.88 -8.75 -10.20
CA THR A 84 -1.25 -8.26 -8.88
C THR A 84 -1.33 -9.46 -7.93
N VAL A 85 -0.63 -9.39 -6.79
CA VAL A 85 -0.58 -10.46 -5.78
C VAL A 85 -1.23 -9.99 -4.48
N ASN A 86 -1.83 -10.92 -3.74
CA ASN A 86 -2.44 -10.65 -2.44
C ASN A 86 -1.97 -11.68 -1.41
N ARG A 87 -1.13 -11.22 -0.49
CA ARG A 87 -0.74 -11.88 0.77
C ARG A 87 -1.05 -10.96 1.96
N LEU A 88 -2.23 -10.34 1.94
CA LEU A 88 -2.69 -9.36 2.94
C LEU A 88 -1.59 -8.31 3.22
N CYS A 89 -1.32 -7.99 4.49
CA CYS A 89 -0.33 -6.98 4.91
C CYS A 89 1.08 -7.20 4.32
N ALA A 90 1.40 -8.43 3.90
CA ALA A 90 2.71 -8.79 3.34
C ALA A 90 2.76 -8.76 1.80
N SER A 91 1.72 -8.27 1.11
CA SER A 91 1.64 -8.34 -0.35
C SER A 91 2.80 -7.63 -1.07
N GLY A 92 3.33 -6.54 -0.52
CA GLY A 92 4.52 -5.88 -1.08
C GLY A 92 5.78 -6.75 -0.98
N PHE A 93 5.99 -7.44 0.14
CA PHE A 93 7.09 -8.38 0.30
C PHE A 93 6.91 -9.63 -0.57
N GLU A 94 5.67 -10.10 -0.73
CA GLU A 94 5.35 -11.18 -1.66
C GLU A 94 5.72 -10.83 -3.09
N ALA A 95 5.44 -9.59 -3.52
CA ALA A 95 5.82 -9.12 -4.85
C ALA A 95 7.34 -9.14 -5.05
N ILE A 96 8.11 -8.72 -4.04
CA ILE A 96 9.58 -8.78 -4.06
C ILE A 96 10.06 -10.24 -4.13
N ALA A 97 9.48 -11.13 -3.32
CA ALA A 97 9.84 -12.54 -3.31
C ALA A 97 9.57 -13.22 -4.66
N GLN A 98 8.41 -12.96 -5.28
CA GLN A 98 8.08 -13.48 -6.60
C GLN A 98 8.97 -12.87 -7.69
N GLY A 99 9.31 -11.58 -7.61
CA GLY A 99 10.27 -10.98 -8.53
C GLY A 99 11.66 -11.61 -8.45
N ALA A 100 12.14 -11.87 -7.24
CA ALA A 100 13.38 -12.61 -7.01
C ALA A 100 13.33 -14.03 -7.61
N GLN A 101 12.20 -14.74 -7.46
CA GLN A 101 12.00 -16.06 -8.07
C GLN A 101 12.05 -16.02 -9.59
N GLN A 102 11.45 -15.02 -10.25
CA GLN A 102 11.53 -14.85 -11.71
C GLN A 102 12.99 -14.72 -12.18
N ILE A 103 13.82 -13.98 -11.43
CA ILE A 103 15.25 -13.81 -11.73
C ILE A 103 16.04 -15.09 -11.50
N LEU A 104 15.83 -15.76 -10.36
CA LEU A 104 16.53 -17.00 -10.03
C LEU A 104 16.24 -18.14 -11.01
N LEU A 105 15.01 -18.20 -11.54
CA LEU A 105 14.58 -19.19 -12.52
C LEU A 105 14.97 -18.82 -13.96
N GLY A 106 15.57 -17.65 -14.19
CA GLY A 106 15.99 -17.20 -15.51
C GLY A 106 14.85 -16.72 -16.43
N HIS A 107 13.67 -16.45 -15.88
CA HIS A 107 12.52 -15.93 -16.62
C HIS A 107 12.54 -14.40 -16.79
N SER A 108 13.31 -13.71 -15.95
CA SER A 108 13.46 -12.25 -16.00
C SER A 108 14.88 -11.84 -15.63
N ARG A 109 15.36 -10.74 -16.20
CA ARG A 109 16.62 -10.10 -15.80
C ARG A 109 16.37 -8.95 -14.84
N ALA A 110 15.28 -8.20 -15.04
CA ALA A 110 14.84 -7.15 -14.14
C ALA A 110 13.32 -7.21 -13.91
N VAL A 111 12.90 -6.97 -12.67
CA VAL A 111 11.50 -7.00 -12.27
C VAL A 111 11.18 -5.73 -11.50
N LEU A 112 10.11 -5.04 -11.89
CA LEU A 112 9.53 -3.97 -11.08
C LEU A 112 8.62 -4.61 -10.04
N ALA A 113 9.05 -4.58 -8.77
CA ALA A 113 8.32 -5.15 -7.65
C ALA A 113 7.93 -4.07 -6.63
N GLY A 114 6.70 -4.13 -6.10
CA GLY A 114 6.24 -3.16 -5.11
C GLY A 114 4.91 -3.54 -4.46
N GLY A 115 4.36 -2.62 -3.69
CA GLY A 115 3.04 -2.76 -3.07
C GLY A 115 2.33 -1.42 -2.99
N THR A 116 1.01 -1.43 -2.97
CA THR A 116 0.19 -0.23 -2.86
C THR A 116 -1.16 -0.53 -2.25
N GLU A 117 -1.75 0.49 -1.63
CA GLU A 117 -3.07 0.41 -1.06
C GLU A 117 -3.74 1.78 -1.04
N SER A 118 -5.06 1.81 -1.10
CA SER A 118 -5.85 3.03 -0.90
C SER A 118 -7.10 2.73 -0.07
N MET A 119 -6.90 2.57 1.25
CA MET A 119 -7.98 2.28 2.20
C MET A 119 -9.08 3.34 2.17
N SER A 120 -8.75 4.61 1.92
CA SER A 120 -9.72 5.71 1.83
C SER A 120 -10.71 5.57 0.66
N GLN A 121 -10.40 4.76 -0.35
CA GLN A 121 -11.29 4.51 -1.49
C GLN A 121 -12.10 3.22 -1.35
N ALA A 122 -11.96 2.50 -0.23
CA ALA A 122 -12.70 1.27 0.00
C ALA A 122 -14.21 1.52 -0.18
N PRO A 123 -14.88 0.78 -1.09
CA PRO A 123 -16.27 1.04 -1.39
C PRO A 123 -17.18 0.52 -0.27
N HIS A 124 -18.39 1.06 -0.24
CA HIS A 124 -19.49 0.32 0.38
C HIS A 124 -20.07 -0.68 -0.63
N VAL A 125 -20.50 -1.86 -0.16
CA VAL A 125 -20.96 -2.97 -1.00
C VAL A 125 -22.39 -3.36 -0.63
N VAL A 126 -23.24 -3.49 -1.65
CA VAL A 126 -24.59 -4.07 -1.52
C VAL A 126 -24.61 -5.42 -2.22
N ARG A 127 -24.61 -6.51 -1.44
CA ARG A 127 -24.61 -7.87 -2.00
C ARG A 127 -26.01 -8.27 -2.49
N GLY A 128 -26.05 -9.10 -3.53
CA GLY A 128 -27.29 -9.63 -4.12
C GLY A 128 -28.02 -8.67 -5.09
N ALA A 129 -27.72 -7.37 -5.07
CA ALA A 129 -28.40 -6.36 -5.88
C ALA A 129 -28.37 -6.62 -7.41
N ARG A 130 -27.35 -7.32 -7.91
CA ARG A 130 -27.21 -7.67 -9.34
C ARG A 130 -28.44 -8.42 -9.89
N TRP A 131 -29.12 -9.20 -9.06
CA TRP A 131 -30.27 -10.02 -9.45
C TRP A 131 -31.61 -9.45 -8.96
N GLY A 132 -31.61 -8.20 -8.49
CA GLY A 132 -32.75 -7.54 -7.87
C GLY A 132 -32.83 -7.75 -6.36
N LEU A 133 -33.43 -6.78 -5.67
CA LEU A 133 -33.71 -6.84 -4.24
C LEU A 133 -35.18 -7.24 -4.05
N ARG A 134 -35.43 -8.29 -3.25
CA ARG A 134 -36.79 -8.77 -2.96
C ARG A 134 -37.53 -7.83 -1.99
N LEU A 135 -38.85 -7.92 -1.96
CA LEU A 135 -39.67 -7.23 -0.95
C LEU A 135 -39.24 -7.68 0.45
N GLY A 136 -38.88 -6.71 1.30
CA GLY A 136 -38.36 -6.94 2.65
C GLY A 136 -37.35 -5.84 3.03
N PRO A 137 -36.74 -5.93 4.22
CA PRO A 137 -35.64 -5.03 4.57
C PRO A 137 -34.52 -5.09 3.53
N PRO A 138 -33.94 -3.95 3.12
CA PRO A 138 -32.82 -3.97 2.20
C PRO A 138 -31.62 -4.70 2.82
N PRO A 139 -30.76 -5.36 2.02
CA PRO A 139 -29.50 -5.89 2.52
C PRO A 139 -28.65 -4.76 3.13
N PRO A 140 -27.79 -5.07 4.11
CA PRO A 140 -26.92 -4.07 4.71
C PRO A 140 -26.00 -3.46 3.65
N LEU A 141 -25.73 -2.17 3.81
CA LEU A 141 -24.68 -1.48 3.09
C LEU A 141 -23.37 -1.76 3.82
N GLU A 142 -22.61 -2.74 3.35
CA GLU A 142 -21.37 -3.20 4.00
C GLU A 142 -20.24 -2.21 3.74
N ASP A 143 -19.50 -1.81 4.78
CA ASP A 143 -18.20 -1.15 4.61
C ASP A 143 -17.14 -2.22 4.29
N SER A 144 -16.67 -2.26 3.05
CA SER A 144 -15.72 -3.30 2.63
C SER A 144 -14.38 -3.24 3.36
N LEU A 145 -13.96 -2.06 3.85
CA LEU A 145 -12.74 -1.94 4.63
C LEU A 145 -12.92 -2.58 6.00
N TRP A 146 -14.04 -2.28 6.66
CA TRP A 146 -14.33 -2.82 7.98
C TRP A 146 -14.46 -4.34 7.94
N GLU A 147 -15.18 -4.87 6.96
CA GLU A 147 -15.32 -6.32 6.77
C GLU A 147 -13.98 -7.00 6.46
N ALA A 148 -13.07 -6.33 5.74
CA ALA A 148 -11.74 -6.88 5.42
C ALA A 148 -10.80 -7.00 6.63
N LEU A 149 -11.08 -6.30 7.74
CA LEU A 149 -10.29 -6.34 8.98
C LEU A 149 -10.75 -7.43 9.96
N ARG A 150 -11.71 -8.26 9.55
CA ARG A 150 -12.21 -9.39 10.33
C ARG A 150 -11.93 -10.71 9.64
N ASP A 151 -11.26 -11.62 10.34
CA ASP A 151 -11.12 -12.99 9.89
C ASP A 151 -12.40 -13.77 10.23
N SER A 152 -13.20 -14.04 9.20
CA SER A 152 -14.43 -14.82 9.30
C SER A 152 -14.22 -16.28 9.73
N GLN A 153 -13.02 -16.85 9.59
CA GLN A 153 -12.75 -18.25 9.94
C GLN A 153 -12.59 -18.43 11.45
N CYS A 154 -11.88 -17.53 12.12
CA CYS A 154 -11.78 -17.54 13.58
C CYS A 154 -12.81 -16.63 14.26
N GLY A 155 -13.52 -15.79 13.51
CA GLY A 155 -14.55 -14.88 14.00
C GLY A 155 -14.01 -13.59 14.63
N LEU A 156 -12.69 -13.39 14.62
CA LEU A 156 -11.99 -12.30 15.28
C LEU A 156 -11.58 -11.20 14.30
N SER A 157 -11.64 -9.95 14.77
CA SER A 157 -10.95 -8.82 14.17
C SER A 157 -9.44 -8.91 14.35
N MET A 158 -8.68 -8.22 13.51
CA MET A 158 -7.23 -8.14 13.66
C MET A 158 -6.78 -7.49 14.98
N ALA A 159 -7.61 -6.66 15.60
CA ALA A 159 -7.33 -6.11 16.92
C ALA A 159 -7.50 -7.17 18.02
N GLU A 160 -8.57 -7.97 17.95
CA GLU A 160 -8.80 -9.06 18.90
C GLU A 160 -7.71 -10.15 18.82
N THR A 161 -7.16 -10.42 17.65
CA THR A 161 -6.00 -11.33 17.55
C THR A 161 -4.75 -10.76 18.23
N ALA A 162 -4.57 -9.44 18.25
CA ALA A 162 -3.50 -8.79 19.00
C ALA A 162 -3.72 -8.87 20.52
N GLU A 163 -4.96 -8.73 21.00
CA GLU A 163 -5.30 -8.92 22.42
C GLU A 163 -5.00 -10.34 22.89
N LEU A 164 -5.30 -11.36 22.08
CA LEU A 164 -4.93 -12.75 22.40
C LEU A 164 -3.41 -12.95 22.52
N LEU A 165 -2.62 -12.22 21.73
CA LEU A 165 -1.16 -12.23 21.88
C LEU A 165 -0.73 -11.51 23.15
N ALA A 166 -1.34 -10.37 23.47
CA ALA A 166 -1.07 -9.64 24.69
C ALA A 166 -1.33 -10.50 25.94
N GLU A 167 -2.47 -11.19 25.99
CA GLU A 167 -2.79 -12.14 27.07
C GLU A 167 -1.79 -13.29 27.12
N ARG A 168 -1.49 -13.92 25.98
CA ARG A 168 -0.58 -15.08 25.91
C ARG A 168 0.84 -14.75 26.39
N TYR A 169 1.33 -13.57 26.06
CA TYR A 169 2.70 -13.16 26.37
C TYR A 169 2.79 -12.24 27.59
N GLY A 170 1.68 -11.96 28.27
CA GLY A 170 1.65 -11.12 29.47
C GLY A 170 2.03 -9.66 29.21
N ILE A 171 1.66 -9.11 28.04
CA ILE A 171 1.98 -7.74 27.64
C ILE A 171 0.93 -6.79 28.23
N GLY A 172 1.37 -5.90 29.12
CA GLY A 172 0.51 -4.93 29.78
C GLY A 172 0.19 -3.71 28.92
N ARG A 173 -0.91 -3.02 29.22
CA ARG A 173 -1.32 -1.78 28.54
C ARG A 173 -0.25 -0.69 28.59
N SER A 174 0.41 -0.52 29.74
CA SER A 174 1.48 0.47 29.91
C SER A 174 2.68 0.20 28.98
N GLU A 175 3.01 -1.07 28.74
CA GLU A 175 4.08 -1.46 27.81
C GLU A 175 3.70 -1.13 26.36
N VAL A 176 2.46 -1.40 25.98
CA VAL A 176 1.91 -1.04 24.65
C VAL A 176 1.93 0.48 24.44
N ASP A 177 1.47 1.26 25.42
CA ASP A 177 1.44 2.73 25.35
C ASP A 177 2.87 3.31 25.28
N CYS A 178 3.80 2.79 26.09
CA CYS A 178 5.21 3.18 26.03
C CYS A 178 5.85 2.86 24.66
N TYR A 179 5.53 1.70 24.07
CA TYR A 179 6.01 1.35 22.73
C TYR A 179 5.43 2.27 21.67
N ALA A 180 4.13 2.60 21.76
CA ALA A 180 3.47 3.53 20.84
C ALA A 180 4.06 4.94 20.92
N ALA A 181 4.28 5.48 22.12
CA ALA A 181 4.90 6.79 22.33
C ALA A 181 6.35 6.84 21.80
N ARG A 182 7.12 5.77 22.03
CA ARG A 182 8.45 5.60 21.44
C ARG A 182 8.39 5.59 19.92
N SER A 183 7.46 4.86 19.32
CA SER A 183 7.28 4.80 17.86
C SER A 183 7.03 6.19 17.26
N GLN A 184 6.13 6.98 17.86
CA GLN A 184 5.85 8.36 17.44
C GLN A 184 7.09 9.27 17.55
N SER A 185 7.83 9.15 18.66
CA SER A 185 9.07 9.92 18.88
C SER A 185 10.16 9.55 17.87
N CYS A 186 10.33 8.27 17.56
CA CYS A 186 11.28 7.79 16.56
C CYS A 186 10.91 8.27 15.15
N ALA A 187 9.63 8.19 14.77
CA ALA A 187 9.15 8.68 13.48
C ALA A 187 9.39 10.20 13.32
N GLN A 188 9.09 10.98 14.37
CA GLN A 188 9.39 12.41 14.40
C GLN A 188 10.89 12.69 14.21
N ALA A 189 11.77 11.98 14.94
CA ALA A 189 13.21 12.16 14.83
C ALA A 189 13.75 11.77 13.43
N ALA A 190 13.20 10.73 12.82
CA ALA A 190 13.56 10.31 11.46
C ALA A 190 13.18 11.38 10.42
N TRP A 191 11.99 11.97 10.53
CA TRP A 191 11.58 13.08 9.66
C TRP A 191 12.42 14.34 9.89
N GLN A 192 12.71 14.71 11.14
CA GLN A 192 13.53 15.88 11.47
C GLN A 192 14.99 15.75 11.02
N SER A 193 15.54 14.53 11.04
CA SER A 193 16.91 14.26 10.58
C SER A 193 17.02 14.09 9.07
N GLY A 194 15.90 14.02 8.34
CA GLY A 194 15.89 13.77 6.90
C GLY A 194 16.15 12.32 6.52
N ALA A 195 15.99 11.36 7.44
CA ALA A 195 16.25 9.94 7.20
C ALA A 195 15.43 9.34 6.05
N TYR A 196 14.27 9.94 5.73
CA TYR A 196 13.38 9.51 4.65
C TYR A 196 13.58 10.24 3.31
N ALA A 197 14.54 11.19 3.23
CA ALA A 197 14.73 12.02 2.05
C ALA A 197 15.02 11.20 0.78
N ASP A 198 15.74 10.09 0.93
CA ASP A 198 16.13 9.23 -0.18
C ASP A 198 15.05 8.21 -0.58
N GLU A 199 14.02 7.99 0.23
CA GLU A 199 12.96 7.01 -0.06
C GLU A 199 11.61 7.64 -0.40
N VAL A 200 11.30 8.85 0.09
CA VAL A 200 9.98 9.48 -0.12
C VAL A 200 9.96 10.31 -1.39
N VAL A 201 9.00 9.99 -2.27
CA VAL A 201 8.79 10.68 -3.54
C VAL A 201 7.54 11.55 -3.45
N PRO A 202 7.59 12.79 -3.97
CA PRO A 202 6.45 13.69 -3.90
C PRO A 202 5.30 13.22 -4.80
N VAL A 203 4.09 13.29 -4.27
CA VAL A 203 2.84 13.15 -5.04
C VAL A 203 2.33 14.55 -5.36
N MET A 204 2.00 14.82 -6.62
CA MET A 204 1.44 16.11 -7.02
C MET A 204 -0.03 16.18 -6.61
N VAL A 205 -0.32 16.89 -5.51
CA VAL A 205 -1.66 17.05 -4.95
C VAL A 205 -2.27 18.34 -5.48
N ARG A 206 -3.50 18.24 -6.01
CA ARG A 206 -4.23 19.40 -6.52
C ARG A 206 -5.01 20.08 -5.40
N ASP A 207 -4.70 21.34 -5.14
CA ASP A 207 -5.47 22.15 -4.21
C ASP A 207 -6.90 22.40 -4.74
N ARG A 208 -7.90 22.13 -3.91
CA ARG A 208 -9.32 22.19 -4.32
C ARG A 208 -9.80 23.60 -4.61
N LYS A 209 -9.24 24.64 -3.98
CA LYS A 209 -9.67 26.03 -4.11
C LYS A 209 -8.98 26.72 -5.29
N THR A 210 -7.67 26.61 -5.35
CA THR A 210 -6.80 27.28 -6.33
C THR A 210 -6.63 26.48 -7.61
N ARG A 211 -6.97 25.18 -7.59
CA ARG A 211 -6.77 24.22 -8.69
C ARG A 211 -5.29 23.98 -9.06
N GLN A 212 -4.35 24.55 -8.31
CA GLN A 212 -2.91 24.40 -8.51
C GLN A 212 -2.44 23.05 -7.97
N GLU A 213 -1.45 22.46 -8.63
CA GLU A 213 -0.77 21.26 -8.15
C GLU A 213 0.43 21.65 -7.30
N GLN A 214 0.59 21.00 -6.16
CA GLN A 214 1.70 21.19 -5.24
C GLN A 214 2.31 19.84 -4.87
N PRO A 215 3.65 19.75 -4.79
CA PRO A 215 4.30 18.52 -4.36
C PRO A 215 3.99 18.27 -2.88
N TRP A 216 3.56 17.05 -2.57
CA TRP A 216 3.34 16.60 -1.20
C TRP A 216 4.22 15.37 -0.91
N ALA A 217 5.04 15.47 0.13
CA ALA A 217 6.00 14.43 0.54
C ALA A 217 6.08 14.39 2.07
N ALA A 218 5.07 13.80 2.72
CA ALA A 218 5.00 13.69 4.18
C ALA A 218 4.28 12.40 4.61
N ASP A 219 4.49 11.97 5.84
CA ASP A 219 3.64 10.96 6.49
C ASP A 219 2.65 11.67 7.42
N GLU A 220 1.35 11.57 7.12
CA GLU A 220 0.29 12.37 7.77
C GLU A 220 -0.19 11.76 9.09
N HIS A 221 0.07 10.46 9.33
CA HIS A 221 -0.47 9.75 10.49
C HIS A 221 0.34 9.93 11.79
N MET A 222 1.49 10.60 11.72
CA MET A 222 2.30 10.87 12.90
C MET A 222 1.58 11.82 13.87
N ARG A 223 1.82 11.62 15.16
CA ARG A 223 1.34 12.46 16.27
C ARG A 223 2.54 12.96 17.08
N PRO A 224 3.26 14.01 16.61
CA PRO A 224 4.42 14.54 17.31
C PRO A 224 4.08 14.96 18.75
N GLY A 225 5.01 14.72 19.68
CA GLY A 225 4.80 15.04 21.10
C GLY A 225 3.89 14.07 21.87
N THR A 226 3.56 12.90 21.30
CA THR A 226 2.83 11.85 22.03
C THR A 226 3.60 11.39 23.26
N THR A 227 2.93 11.36 24.41
CA THR A 227 3.39 10.78 25.68
C THR A 227 2.72 9.44 25.95
N PRO A 228 3.26 8.60 26.86
CA PRO A 228 2.57 7.38 27.29
C PRO A 228 1.23 7.62 28.00
N GLU A 229 1.07 8.73 28.72
CA GLU A 229 -0.18 9.18 29.36
C GLU A 229 -1.17 9.78 28.37
#